data_AF-A0A968Q9G3-F1
#
_entry.id   AF-A0A968Q9G3-F1
#
_cell.length_a   1.000
_cell.length_b   1.000
_cell.length_c   1.000
_cell.angle_alpha   90.00
_cell.angle_beta   90.00
_cell.angle_gamma   90.00
#
_symmetry.space_group_name_H-M   'P 1'
#
loop_
_entity.id
_entity.type
_entity.pdbx_description
1 polymer ?
#
loop_
_entity_poly.entity_id
_entity_poly.type
_entity_poly.pdbx_seq_one_letter_code
_entity_poly.pdbx_strand_id
1 'polypeptide(L)' 'AACHSGTLTPSPILKAMGYSDRAAKCGIRLTLGRHTTVEDIDWTAMVLKQILQRALQTLSLSQV' A
#
# COMPACT_ATOMS: atom_id res chain seq x y z
N ALA A 1 -15.61 -4.69 -1.35
CA ALA A 1 -14.85 -5.96 -1.18
C ALA A 1 -13.46 -5.76 -1.81
N ALA A 2 -12.57 -6.76 -1.90
CA ALA A 2 -11.38 -6.61 -2.78
C ALA A 2 -11.78 -6.28 -4.24
N CYS A 3 -13.06 -6.51 -4.58
CA CYS A 3 -13.78 -5.80 -5.62
C CYS A 3 -14.41 -4.51 -5.03
N HIS A 4 -13.78 -3.35 -5.21
CA HIS A 4 -14.50 -2.08 -5.28
C HIS A 4 -14.49 -1.67 -6.75
N SER A 5 -15.66 -1.83 -7.36
CA SER A 5 -15.96 -1.47 -8.74
C SER A 5 -15.76 0.04 -8.94
N GLY A 6 -14.66 0.41 -9.60
CA GLY A 6 -14.56 1.63 -10.41
C GLY A 6 -14.33 2.98 -9.74
N THR A 7 -14.31 3.12 -8.40
CA THR A 7 -14.08 4.42 -7.75
C THR A 7 -12.98 4.38 -6.70
N LEU A 8 -11.88 5.12 -6.94
CA LEU A 8 -10.77 5.33 -6.00
C LEU A 8 -11.18 6.32 -4.89
N THR A 9 -12.19 5.97 -4.10
CA THR A 9 -12.61 6.76 -2.94
C THR A 9 -11.65 6.50 -1.76
N PRO A 10 -11.22 7.56 -1.04
CA PRO A 10 -10.32 7.41 0.09
C PRO A 10 -10.99 6.63 1.22
N SER A 11 -10.22 5.76 1.89
CA SER A 11 -10.72 4.96 3.01
C SER A 11 -11.34 5.85 4.09
N PRO A 12 -12.64 5.65 4.44
CA PRO A 12 -13.30 6.43 5.49
C PRO A 12 -12.60 6.33 6.85
N ILE A 13 -12.02 5.16 7.14
CA ILE A 13 -11.28 4.91 8.39
C ILE A 13 -10.00 5.73 8.42
N LEU A 14 -9.23 5.75 7.32
CA LEU A 14 -8.00 6.55 7.27
C LEU A 14 -8.30 8.05 7.37
N LYS A 15 -9.41 8.52 6.77
CA LYS A 15 -9.86 9.91 6.95
C LYS A 15 -10.25 10.21 8.40
N ALA A 16 -10.96 9.31 9.07
CA ALA A 16 -11.30 9.45 10.48
C ALA A 16 -10.06 9.47 11.39
N MET A 17 -8.98 8.78 11.00
CA MET A 17 -7.67 8.85 11.66
C MET A 17 -6.89 10.13 11.35
N GLY A 18 -7.40 11.04 10.52
CA GLY A 18 -6.77 12.32 10.18
C GLY A 18 -5.85 12.29 8.96
N TYR A 19 -5.80 11.20 8.19
CA TYR A 19 -5.01 11.16 6.95
C TYR A 19 -5.67 11.98 5.84
N SER A 20 -4.84 12.68 5.05
CA SER A 20 -5.29 13.40 3.86
C SER A 20 -5.83 12.45 2.79
N ASP A 21 -6.68 12.95 1.88
CA ASP A 21 -7.24 12.16 0.78
C ASP A 21 -6.18 11.48 -0.09
N ARG A 22 -5.02 12.13 -0.29
CA ARG A 22 -3.89 11.54 -1.01
C ARG A 22 -3.31 10.36 -0.24
N ALA A 23 -3.02 10.53 1.06
CA ALA A 23 -2.46 9.47 1.89
C ALA A 23 -3.45 8.30 2.07
N ALA A 24 -4.73 8.60 2.26
CA ALA A 24 -5.80 7.61 2.43
C ALA A 24 -6.05 6.74 1.18
N LYS A 25 -5.64 7.20 -0.01
CA LYS A 25 -5.66 6.43 -1.25
C LYS A 25 -4.45 5.52 -1.45
N CYS A 26 -3.34 5.79 -0.75
CA CYS A 26 -2.09 5.04 -0.89
C CYS A 26 -1.91 3.93 0.16
N GLY A 27 -2.93 3.66 0.99
CA GLY A 27 -2.84 2.66 2.05
C GLY A 27 -2.82 1.22 1.53
N ILE A 28 -1.88 0.40 2.03
CA ILE A 28 -1.80 -1.03 1.76
C ILE A 28 -2.07 -1.78 3.07
N ARG A 29 -2.98 -2.76 3.05
CA ARG A 29 -3.28 -3.61 4.21
C ARG A 29 -2.81 -5.03 3.94
N LEU A 30 -1.82 -5.49 4.70
CA LEU A 30 -1.37 -6.87 4.72
C LEU A 30 -1.96 -7.55 5.96
N THR A 31 -2.59 -8.71 5.79
CA THR A 31 -3.21 -9.46 6.88
C THR A 31 -2.58 -10.84 6.92
N LEU A 32 -2.10 -11.24 8.09
CA LEU A 32 -1.48 -12.55 8.30
C LEU A 32 -2.54 -13.59 8.68
N GLY A 33 -2.30 -14.84 8.31
CA GLY A 33 -3.18 -15.96 8.61
C GLY A 33 -2.44 -17.07 9.38
N ARG A 34 -3.19 -18.13 9.75
CA ARG A 34 -2.65 -19.29 10.47
C ARG A 34 -1.42 -19.93 9.80
N HIS A 35 -1.34 -19.84 8.47
CA HIS A 35 -0.31 -20.49 7.68
C HIS A 35 0.82 -19.55 7.26
N THR A 36 0.78 -18.27 7.65
CA THR A 36 1.86 -17.33 7.35
C THR A 36 3.09 -17.73 8.15
N THR A 37 4.21 -17.95 7.44
CA THR A 37 5.49 -18.27 8.07
C THR A 37 6.40 -17.04 8.12
N VAL A 38 7.53 -17.16 8.82
CA VAL A 38 8.52 -16.07 8.89
C VAL A 38 9.13 -15.81 7.51
N GLU A 39 9.34 -16.86 6.72
CA GLU A 39 9.88 -16.78 5.37
C GLU A 39 8.95 -15.99 4.43
N ASP A 40 7.63 -16.12 4.60
CA ASP A 40 6.66 -15.30 3.85
C ASP A 40 6.82 -13.81 4.16
N ILE A 41 7.08 -13.47 5.43
CA ILE A 41 7.28 -12.08 5.88
C ILE A 41 8.57 -11.52 5.31
N ASP A 42 9.66 -12.28 5.41
CA ASP A 42 10.97 -11.88 4.90
C ASP A 42 10.94 -11.65 3.40
N TRP A 43 10.31 -12.58 2.66
CA TRP A 43 10.12 -12.46 1.23
C TRP A 43 9.27 -11.24 0.87
N THR A 44 8.13 -11.06 1.56
CA THR A 44 7.23 -9.92 1.33
C THR A 44 7.94 -8.59 1.59
N ALA A 45 8.72 -8.49 2.67
CA ALA A 45 9.47 -7.29 3.02
C ALA A 45 10.55 -6.97 1.97
N MET A 46 11.29 -7.99 1.50
CA MET A 46 12.29 -7.84 0.45
C MET A 46 11.66 -7.32 -0.85
N VAL A 47 10.58 -7.95 -1.31
CA VAL A 47 9.90 -7.57 -2.56
C VAL A 47 9.27 -6.19 -2.42
N LEU A 48 8.63 -5.88 -1.30
CA LEU A 48 8.03 -4.57 -1.06
C LEU A 48 9.07 -3.46 -1.13
N LYS A 49 10.27 -3.68 -0.57
CA LYS A 49 11.38 -2.73 -0.67
C LYS A 49 11.79 -2.48 -2.13
N GLN A 50 11.88 -3.53 -2.94
CA GLN A 50 12.22 -3.40 -4.38
C GLN A 50 11.14 -2.63 -5.15
N ILE A 51 9.86 -2.89 -4.85
CA ILE A 51 8.74 -2.17 -5.48
C ILE A 51 8.76 -0.69 -5.09
N LEU A 52 8.97 -0.38 -3.81
CA LEU A 52 9.06 1.00 -3.33
C LEU A 52 10.22 1.76 -3.98
N GLN A 53 11.39 1.13 -4.13
CA GLN A 53 12.52 1.73 -4.83
C GLN A 53 12.15 2.12 -6.27
N ARG A 54 11.48 1.23 -7.01
CA ARG A 54 11.03 1.49 -8.38
C ARG A 54 9.98 2.59 -8.46
N ALA A 55 8.94 2.50 -7.64
CA ALA A 55 7.83 3.46 -7.65
C ALA A 55 8.28 4.87 -7.26
N LEU A 56 9.17 5.00 -6.26
CA LEU A 56 9.70 6.29 -5.83
C LEU A 56 10.70 6.89 -6.83
N GLN A 57 11.48 6.06 -7.54
CA GLN A 57 12.32 6.53 -8.65
C GLN A 57 11.48 7.16 -9.76
N THR A 58 10.38 6.52 -10.16
CA THR A 58 9.45 7.08 -11.16
C THR A 58 8.84 8.40 -10.69
N LEU A 59 8.49 8.51 -9.41
CA LEU A 59 7.95 9.75 -8.84
C LEU A 59 8.98 10.90 -8.87
N SER A 60 10.27 10.62 -8.66
CA SER A 60 11.33 11.64 -8.73
C SER A 60 11.51 12.23 -10.14
N LEU A 61 11.23 11.45 -11.18
CA LEU A 61 11.34 11.87 -12.59
C LEU A 61 10.10 12.63 -13.09
N SER A 62 8.96 12.51 -12.38
CA SER A 62 7.70 13.17 -12.71
C SER A 62 7.47 14.51 -12.00
N GLN A 63 8.48 15.02 -11.29
CA GLN A 63 8.43 16.30 -10.56
C GLN A 63 9.36 17.38 -11.17
N VAL A 64 9.84 17.16 -12.40
CA VAL A 64 10.58 18.15 -13.22
C VAL A 64 9.74 18.51 -14.44
#